data_AF-A0A8S3YBL5-F1
#
_entry.id   AF-A0A8S3YBL5-F1
#
_cell.length_a   1.000
_cell.length_b   1.000
_cell.length_c   1.000
_cell.angle_alpha   90.00
_cell.angle_beta   90.00
_cell.angle_gamma   90.00
#
_symmetry.space_group_name_H-M   'P 1'
#
loop_
_entity.id
_entity.type
_entity.pdbx_description
1 polymer ?
#
loop_
_entity_poly.entity_id
_entity_poly.type
_entity_poly.pdbx_seq_one_letter_code
_entity_poly.pdbx_strand_id
1 'polypeptide(L)'
;MLVFSFSKWREWFWRGKRKCVYPLDYFQNRVMSIDKRFNRNDYLFYALSIVEYFRAKSSVSVPCRMRQGHGEQTPQGLVDNMHLTMRSIRGSASYWQKCCSELIAMVRTLGPPTWFLTFSCNDLNWPDMIKALLIADGRDIDDVDRLLFPERLNVVQKHPVVLARQFTVRVNALMRFLKRNKDCLGGLIEDFWYRVEFQNRGSPHLHMLVWCSNVPNFTTPEGVAVIERVVSCSLTPNDLVLRKLVEDLPIHKHTATCKKNRQTDGCRFDFPKPASVNTVCLGPDEALANNGRFCILKRTSNETMVNNYNAVLLNLWKGNIDVQPCGNVTAVAYYVAKYASKCEPHDTGDVIREAISNAKRQGGDVWKQLFSISMTILNKRLVSAPECAYRLCHLPLKMSSRKTVFVNSCRPEERYRLLRFDSDETSIYNNIFDRYVLRPNELENLSLAEFAVRFETVSNTTWSEDNGDAELRDEDITPERYIRLQDNTRLRVRNRPAVLRTRYYTINSDKEAYYYSLLVCHIPFRNEGELLFENETAEDCFIRRKGDLRPLQGDISSEQIGHAELIIQQAVAQATVLNVARETDIGNASMLCVGEKNFT
;
A
#
# COMPACT_ATOMS: atom_id res chain seq x y z
N MET A 1 11.44 23.65 11.38
CA MET A 1 12.06 22.68 12.29
C MET A 1 11.16 21.45 12.41
N LEU A 2 11.54 20.33 11.79
CA LEU A 2 10.86 19.04 12.04
C LEU A 2 11.58 18.36 13.20
N VAL A 3 11.10 18.64 14.41
CA VAL A 3 11.52 17.96 15.64
C VAL A 3 10.87 16.57 15.63
N PHE A 4 11.48 15.62 14.92
CA PHE A 4 11.23 14.21 15.19
C PHE A 4 12.18 13.76 16.30
N SER A 5 11.64 13.70 17.53
CA SER A 5 12.13 12.94 18.70
C SER A 5 13.65 12.92 18.92
N PHE A 6 14.25 14.08 19.19
CA PHE A 6 15.46 14.14 20.02
C PHE A 6 15.16 13.77 21.49
N SER A 7 13.89 13.81 21.91
CA SER A 7 13.45 13.48 23.27
C SER A 7 13.75 12.03 23.65
N LYS A 8 13.52 11.05 22.76
CA LYS A 8 13.96 9.66 23.01
C LYS A 8 15.48 9.50 23.05
N TRP A 9 16.28 10.42 22.53
CA TRP A 9 17.75 10.29 22.65
C TRP A 9 18.28 10.83 23.98
N ARG A 10 17.65 11.86 24.56
CA ARG A 10 18.10 12.50 25.81
C ARG A 10 17.86 11.68 27.08
N GLU A 11 16.75 10.94 27.19
CA GLU A 11 16.52 10.04 28.34
C GLU A 11 17.51 8.86 28.39
N TRP A 12 18.21 8.57 27.30
CA TRP A 12 18.89 7.28 27.12
C TRP A 12 20.36 7.31 27.51
N PHE A 13 20.99 8.48 27.50
CA PHE A 13 22.39 8.64 27.90
C PHE A 13 22.62 8.30 29.39
N TRP A 14 21.58 8.37 30.22
CA TRP A 14 21.69 8.15 31.67
C TRP A 14 21.55 6.69 32.13
N ARG A 15 21.21 5.73 31.24
CA ARG A 15 20.91 4.33 31.65
C ARG A 15 21.94 3.26 31.27
N GLY A 16 23.16 3.61 30.84
CA GLY A 16 24.31 2.68 30.75
C GLY A 16 24.18 1.48 29.78
N LYS A 17 23.08 1.30 29.05
CA LYS A 17 22.91 0.21 28.08
C LYS A 17 23.56 0.59 26.75
N ARG A 18 24.71 -0.02 26.41
CA ARG A 18 25.29 0.04 25.05
C ARG A 18 24.26 -0.53 24.06
N LYS A 19 23.66 0.33 23.22
CA LYS A 19 22.81 -0.14 22.12
C LYS A 19 23.66 -0.57 20.93
N CYS A 20 23.28 -1.69 20.34
CA CYS A 20 23.80 -2.13 19.05
C CYS A 20 23.32 -1.14 17.98
N VAL A 21 24.25 -0.50 17.26
CA VAL A 21 23.92 0.37 16.13
C VAL A 21 23.65 -0.53 14.92
N TYR A 22 22.42 -0.57 14.44
CA TYR A 22 22.12 -1.35 13.24
C TYR A 22 22.65 -0.62 11.99
N PRO A 23 23.05 -1.34 10.93
CA PRO A 23 23.51 -0.73 9.68
C PRO A 23 22.56 0.35 9.15
N LEU A 24 21.25 0.11 9.29
CA LEU A 24 20.21 1.05 8.90
C LEU A 24 20.28 2.39 9.67
N ASP A 25 20.43 2.33 10.99
CA ASP A 25 20.54 3.52 11.84
C ASP A 25 21.80 4.32 11.49
N TYR A 26 22.90 3.62 11.21
CA TYR A 26 24.14 4.23 10.75
C TYR A 26 23.95 4.98 9.42
N PHE A 27 23.46 4.30 8.37
CA PHE A 27 23.31 4.93 7.06
C PHE A 27 22.29 6.06 7.07
N GLN A 28 21.20 5.92 7.81
CA GLN A 28 20.24 7.01 7.99
C GLN A 28 20.90 8.23 8.63
N ASN A 29 21.68 8.04 9.70
CA ASN A 29 22.39 9.13 10.36
C ASN A 29 23.36 9.84 9.41
N ARG A 30 24.12 9.08 8.61
CA ARG A 30 25.06 9.63 7.63
C ARG A 30 24.37 10.46 6.55
N VAL A 31 23.32 9.91 5.92
CA VAL A 31 22.54 10.59 4.87
C VAL A 31 21.80 11.82 5.41
N MET A 32 21.45 11.84 6.70
CA MET A 32 20.78 12.98 7.32
C MET A 32 21.76 13.99 7.95
N SER A 33 23.07 13.73 7.87
CA SER A 33 24.09 14.59 8.45
C SER A 33 24.36 15.84 7.59
N ILE A 34 25.04 16.81 8.19
CA ILE A 34 25.48 18.03 7.50
C ILE A 34 26.58 17.75 6.45
N ASP A 35 27.25 16.58 6.54
CA ASP A 35 28.32 16.21 5.63
C ASP A 35 27.73 15.80 4.27
N LYS A 36 27.88 16.71 3.30
CA LYS A 36 27.32 16.58 1.95
C LYS A 36 27.87 15.38 1.18
N ARG A 37 29.00 14.77 1.59
CA ARG A 37 29.55 13.56 0.95
C ARG A 37 28.55 12.41 0.97
N PHE A 38 27.70 12.33 1.99
CA PHE A 38 26.70 11.27 2.15
C PHE A 38 25.38 11.53 1.42
N ASN A 39 25.25 12.69 0.75
CA ASN A 39 24.08 13.04 -0.05
C ASN A 39 24.28 12.79 -1.54
N ARG A 40 25.50 12.43 -1.96
CA ARG A 40 25.83 12.12 -3.35
C ARG A 40 25.15 10.84 -3.82
N ASN A 41 24.82 10.78 -5.11
CA ASN A 41 24.11 9.65 -5.71
C ASN A 41 24.86 8.32 -5.53
N ASP A 42 26.17 8.30 -5.76
CA ASP A 42 27.02 7.11 -5.58
C ASP A 42 26.97 6.57 -4.14
N TYR A 43 27.06 7.46 -3.14
CA TYR A 43 26.91 7.06 -1.75
C TYR A 43 25.50 6.56 -1.43
N LEU A 44 24.44 7.20 -1.95
CA LEU A 44 23.06 6.77 -1.71
C LEU A 44 22.80 5.37 -2.26
N PHE A 45 23.29 5.06 -3.46
CA PHE A 45 23.15 3.73 -4.06
C PHE A 45 23.96 2.68 -3.28
N TYR A 46 25.20 3.00 -2.88
CA TYR A 46 26.00 2.13 -2.01
C TYR A 46 25.32 1.89 -0.65
N ALA A 47 24.86 2.94 0.01
CA ALA A 47 24.18 2.83 1.29
C ALA A 47 22.91 1.98 1.19
N LEU A 48 22.13 2.16 0.11
CA LEU A 48 20.94 1.35 -0.13
C LEU A 48 21.29 -0.13 -0.34
N SER A 49 22.33 -0.45 -1.13
CA SER A 49 22.70 -1.85 -1.38
C SER A 49 23.12 -2.57 -0.11
N ILE A 50 23.89 -1.92 0.78
CA ILE A 50 24.27 -2.48 2.08
C ILE A 50 23.06 -2.66 2.99
N VAL A 51 22.17 -1.66 3.06
CA VAL A 51 20.93 -1.75 3.85
C VAL A 51 20.03 -2.88 3.35
N GLU A 52 19.88 -3.03 2.04
CA GLU A 52 19.07 -4.08 1.42
C GLU A 52 19.69 -5.47 1.62
N TYR A 53 21.01 -5.61 1.58
CA TYR A 53 21.73 -6.84 1.94
C TYR A 53 21.38 -7.31 3.36
N PHE A 54 21.51 -6.42 4.36
CA PHE A 54 21.21 -6.78 5.76
C PHE A 54 19.71 -7.06 5.97
N ARG A 55 18.84 -6.33 5.28
CA ARG A 55 17.40 -6.62 5.30
C ARG A 55 17.07 -7.95 4.67
N ALA A 56 17.63 -8.29 3.51
CA ALA A 56 17.45 -9.59 2.88
C ALA A 56 17.91 -10.71 3.82
N LYS A 57 19.09 -10.56 4.43
CA LYS A 57 19.64 -11.51 5.40
C LYS A 57 18.66 -11.78 6.55
N SER A 58 18.14 -10.71 7.17
CA SER A 58 17.15 -10.82 8.26
C SER A 58 15.79 -11.36 7.80
N SER A 59 15.40 -11.07 6.55
CA SER A 59 14.07 -11.42 6.04
C SER A 59 13.99 -12.89 5.65
N VAL A 60 15.06 -13.45 5.08
CA VAL A 60 15.20 -14.88 4.77
C VAL A 60 15.15 -15.74 6.03
N SER A 61 15.69 -15.23 7.15
CA SER A 61 15.67 -15.96 8.41
C SER A 61 14.25 -16.22 8.94
N VAL A 62 13.25 -15.40 8.61
CA VAL A 62 11.89 -15.58 9.15
C VAL A 62 11.18 -16.81 8.56
N PRO A 63 11.08 -16.99 7.22
CA PRO A 63 10.57 -18.22 6.61
C PRO A 63 11.26 -19.49 7.11
N CYS A 64 12.59 -19.47 7.32
CA CYS A 64 13.32 -20.64 7.82
C CYS A 64 12.90 -21.08 9.24
N ARG A 65 12.28 -20.19 10.02
CA ARG A 65 11.74 -20.49 11.36
C ARG A 65 10.28 -20.93 11.34
N MET A 66 9.65 -20.98 10.18
CA MET A 66 8.27 -21.45 10.05
C MET A 66 8.21 -22.98 10.17
N ARG A 67 7.14 -23.49 10.77
CA ARG A 67 6.80 -24.91 10.84
C ARG A 67 5.33 -25.14 10.51
N GLN A 68 4.99 -26.23 9.82
CA GLN A 68 3.61 -26.70 9.53
C GLN A 68 3.25 -27.88 10.43
N GLY A 69 1.95 -28.23 10.50
CA GLY A 69 1.44 -29.41 11.22
C GLY A 69 1.77 -29.37 12.71
N HIS A 70 1.06 -28.55 13.48
CA HIS A 70 1.31 -28.34 14.93
C HIS A 70 2.74 -27.92 15.33
N GLY A 71 3.63 -27.65 14.37
CA GLY A 71 5.01 -27.20 14.62
C GLY A 71 6.09 -28.21 14.23
N GLU A 72 5.72 -29.32 13.62
CA GLU A 72 6.60 -30.47 13.42
C GLU A 72 7.46 -30.39 12.15
N GLN A 73 6.95 -29.79 11.06
CA GLN A 73 7.59 -29.93 9.74
C GLN A 73 8.02 -28.59 9.13
N THR A 74 9.13 -28.57 8.39
CA THR A 74 9.51 -27.39 7.59
C THR A 74 8.53 -27.23 6.42
N PRO A 75 8.01 -26.01 6.14
CA PRO A 75 7.09 -25.78 5.05
C PRO A 75 7.57 -26.30 3.70
N GLN A 76 6.75 -27.10 3.02
CA GLN A 76 7.06 -27.55 1.66
C GLN A 76 6.92 -26.38 0.66
N GLY A 77 7.82 -26.30 -0.33
CA GLY A 77 7.81 -25.23 -1.33
C GLY A 77 8.21 -23.85 -0.79
N LEU A 78 8.93 -23.77 0.34
CA LEU A 78 9.35 -22.48 0.92
C LEU A 78 10.22 -21.64 -0.03
N VAL A 79 11.08 -22.32 -0.81
CA VAL A 79 11.95 -21.68 -1.83
C VAL A 79 11.12 -21.05 -2.95
N ASP A 80 9.98 -21.65 -3.29
CA ASP A 80 9.06 -21.16 -4.32
C ASP A 80 8.20 -19.97 -3.81
N ASN A 81 8.06 -19.82 -2.49
CA ASN A 81 7.27 -18.77 -1.86
C ASN A 81 8.07 -17.49 -1.56
N MET A 82 8.75 -16.96 -2.59
CA MET A 82 9.60 -15.76 -2.49
C MET A 82 8.87 -14.53 -1.89
N HIS A 83 7.56 -14.44 -2.08
CA HIS A 83 6.73 -13.40 -1.50
C HIS A 83 6.84 -13.33 0.05
N LEU A 84 7.01 -14.46 0.74
CA LEU A 84 7.15 -14.50 2.20
C LEU A 84 8.48 -13.89 2.66
N THR A 85 9.52 -14.06 1.86
CA THR A 85 10.89 -13.59 2.11
C THR A 85 11.05 -12.10 1.78
N MET A 86 10.51 -11.64 0.65
CA MET A 86 10.83 -10.31 0.11
C MET A 86 9.87 -9.19 0.53
N ARG A 87 8.76 -9.52 1.22
CA ARG A 87 7.71 -8.56 1.64
C ARG A 87 8.17 -7.46 2.61
N SER A 88 9.27 -7.67 3.33
CA SER A 88 9.90 -6.71 4.25
C SER A 88 10.87 -5.75 3.55
N ILE A 89 11.27 -6.06 2.32
CA ILE A 89 12.16 -5.22 1.53
C ILE A 89 11.34 -4.10 0.89
N ARG A 90 11.52 -2.88 1.40
CA ARG A 90 10.74 -1.71 0.97
C ARG A 90 10.81 -1.50 -0.55
N GLY A 91 9.64 -1.37 -1.14
CA GLY A 91 9.46 -1.13 -2.56
C GLY A 91 9.58 -2.36 -3.46
N SER A 92 10.00 -3.53 -2.97
CA SER A 92 10.06 -4.75 -3.81
C SER A 92 8.69 -5.10 -4.36
N ALA A 93 8.63 -5.93 -5.41
CA ALA A 93 7.36 -6.46 -5.91
C ALA A 93 6.51 -7.09 -4.79
N SER A 94 7.11 -7.92 -3.93
CA SER A 94 6.42 -8.55 -2.80
C SER A 94 5.95 -7.55 -1.73
N TYR A 95 6.71 -6.47 -1.49
CA TYR A 95 6.28 -5.39 -0.60
C TYR A 95 5.03 -4.69 -1.16
N TRP A 96 4.99 -4.40 -2.46
CA TRP A 96 3.82 -3.77 -3.09
C TRP A 96 2.63 -4.72 -3.18
N GLN A 97 2.85 -6.01 -3.42
CA GLN A 97 1.79 -7.02 -3.37
C GLN A 97 1.17 -7.11 -1.97
N LYS A 98 1.99 -7.07 -0.91
CA LYS A 98 1.51 -6.94 0.47
C LYS A 98 0.69 -5.66 0.65
N CYS A 99 1.20 -4.50 0.24
CA CYS A 99 0.48 -3.22 0.37
C CYS A 99 -0.85 -3.21 -0.40
N CYS A 100 -0.89 -3.85 -1.57
CA CYS A 100 -2.10 -4.03 -2.37
C CYS A 100 -3.11 -4.91 -1.62
N SER A 101 -2.67 -6.02 -1.04
CA SER A 101 -3.52 -6.91 -0.24
C SER A 101 -4.08 -6.19 1.01
N GLU A 102 -3.31 -5.31 1.64
CA GLU A 102 -3.78 -4.45 2.74
C GLU A 102 -4.84 -3.45 2.28
N LEU A 103 -4.65 -2.84 1.10
CA LEU A 103 -5.64 -1.94 0.51
C LEU A 103 -6.94 -2.67 0.17
N ILE A 104 -6.85 -3.88 -0.40
CA ILE A 104 -8.02 -4.74 -0.65
C ILE A 104 -8.78 -5.01 0.66
N ALA A 105 -8.07 -5.34 1.74
CA ALA A 105 -8.68 -5.54 3.05
C ALA A 105 -9.39 -4.27 3.56
N MET A 106 -8.82 -3.09 3.33
CA MET A 106 -9.50 -1.82 3.63
C MET A 106 -10.79 -1.65 2.84
N VAL A 107 -10.75 -1.88 1.53
CA VAL A 107 -11.94 -1.76 0.66
C VAL A 107 -13.03 -2.75 1.08
N ARG A 108 -12.66 -3.99 1.41
CA ARG A 108 -13.63 -4.98 1.93
C ARG A 108 -14.26 -4.57 3.25
N THR A 109 -13.47 -3.94 4.12
CA THR A 109 -13.92 -3.56 5.47
C THR A 109 -14.59 -2.18 5.50
N LEU A 110 -14.33 -1.28 4.56
CA LEU A 110 -14.83 0.10 4.60
C LEU A 110 -15.78 0.41 3.45
N GLY A 111 -15.96 -0.52 2.51
CA GLY A 111 -16.60 -0.27 1.24
C GLY A 111 -15.68 0.48 0.26
N PRO A 112 -16.22 0.89 -0.90
CA PRO A 112 -15.45 1.65 -1.89
C PRO A 112 -15.02 3.01 -1.31
N PRO A 113 -13.79 3.48 -1.58
CA PRO A 113 -13.39 4.85 -1.29
C PRO A 113 -14.31 5.84 -2.01
N THR A 114 -14.37 7.07 -1.49
CA THR A 114 -15.16 8.17 -2.07
C THR A 114 -14.42 8.87 -3.20
N TRP A 115 -13.11 9.12 -3.02
CA TRP A 115 -12.30 9.81 -4.03
C TRP A 115 -10.97 9.10 -4.26
N PHE A 116 -10.55 9.10 -5.53
CA PHE A 116 -9.19 8.82 -5.93
C PHE A 116 -8.50 10.12 -6.34
N LEU A 117 -7.35 10.39 -5.73
CA LEU A 117 -6.58 11.62 -5.88
C LEU A 117 -5.16 11.30 -6.35
N THR A 118 -4.65 12.06 -7.31
CA THR A 118 -3.22 12.04 -7.65
C THR A 118 -2.62 13.43 -7.60
N PHE A 119 -1.36 13.49 -7.18
CA PHE A 119 -0.60 14.72 -7.06
C PHE A 119 0.81 14.50 -7.60
N SER A 120 1.14 15.18 -8.71
CA SER A 120 2.48 15.17 -9.29
C SER A 120 3.42 16.13 -8.56
N CYS A 121 4.70 15.78 -8.47
CA CYS A 121 5.72 16.70 -7.95
C CYS A 121 6.10 17.74 -9.02
N ASN A 122 5.94 19.02 -8.69
CA ASN A 122 6.39 20.15 -9.52
C ASN A 122 7.71 20.70 -8.98
N ASP A 123 8.68 19.81 -8.84
CA ASP A 123 9.99 20.04 -8.20
C ASP A 123 10.78 21.21 -8.82
N LEU A 124 10.66 21.41 -10.13
CA LEU A 124 11.34 22.48 -10.86
C LEU A 124 10.73 23.87 -10.66
N ASN A 125 9.48 23.98 -10.19
CA ASN A 125 8.76 25.26 -10.16
C ASN A 125 8.22 25.65 -8.79
N TRP A 126 8.22 24.74 -7.81
CA TRP A 126 7.83 25.08 -6.45
C TRP A 126 8.86 25.99 -5.77
N PRO A 127 8.49 27.23 -5.39
CA PRO A 127 9.44 28.15 -4.78
C PRO A 127 10.01 27.62 -3.48
N ASP A 128 9.21 26.93 -2.65
CA ASP A 128 9.67 26.30 -1.41
C ASP A 128 10.65 25.14 -1.67
N MET A 129 10.47 24.40 -2.77
CA MET A 129 11.39 23.34 -3.18
C MET A 129 12.72 23.93 -3.62
N ILE A 130 12.70 24.90 -4.54
CA ILE A 130 13.91 25.54 -5.06
C ILE A 130 14.69 26.24 -3.94
N LYS A 131 14.00 26.95 -3.03
CA LYS A 131 14.66 27.55 -1.84
C LYS A 131 15.36 26.50 -0.98
N ALA A 132 14.71 25.37 -0.69
CA ALA A 132 15.33 24.29 0.09
C ALA A 132 16.57 23.71 -0.61
N LEU A 133 16.51 23.55 -1.93
CA LEU A 133 17.62 23.06 -2.75
C LEU A 133 18.79 24.07 -2.79
N LEU A 134 18.52 25.37 -2.91
CA LEU A 134 19.55 26.41 -2.88
C LEU A 134 20.27 26.50 -1.54
N ILE A 135 19.53 26.42 -0.43
CA ILE A 135 20.11 26.33 0.92
C ILE A 135 21.06 25.13 1.01
N ALA A 136 20.64 23.97 0.50
CA ALA A 136 21.49 22.78 0.47
C ALA A 136 22.71 22.93 -0.44
N ASP A 137 22.59 23.70 -1.52
CA ASP A 137 23.69 24.01 -2.43
C ASP A 137 24.65 25.07 -1.86
N GLY A 138 24.23 25.82 -0.84
CA GLY A 138 25.01 26.95 -0.27
C GLY A 138 24.87 28.24 -1.08
N ARG A 139 23.76 28.38 -1.83
CA ARG A 139 23.41 29.56 -2.62
C ARG A 139 22.39 30.42 -1.89
N ASP A 140 22.32 31.70 -2.26
CA ASP A 140 21.29 32.63 -1.77
C ASP A 140 19.89 32.19 -2.23
N ILE A 141 18.88 32.40 -1.38
CA ILE A 141 17.48 32.06 -1.62
C ILE A 141 16.73 33.13 -2.41
N ASP A 142 17.28 34.33 -2.54
CA ASP A 142 16.65 35.45 -3.26
C ASP A 142 16.72 35.30 -4.80
N ASP A 143 17.51 34.34 -5.30
CA ASP A 143 17.71 34.08 -6.73
C ASP A 143 16.66 33.14 -7.36
N VAL A 144 15.66 32.65 -6.63
CA VAL A 144 14.71 31.61 -7.09
C VAL A 144 14.05 31.95 -8.42
N ASP A 145 13.60 33.20 -8.57
CA ASP A 145 12.90 33.67 -9.76
C ASP A 145 13.84 33.97 -10.94
N ARG A 146 15.15 34.09 -10.68
CA ARG A 146 16.19 34.35 -11.69
C ARG A 146 16.79 33.09 -12.30
N LEU A 147 16.67 31.95 -11.60
CA LEU A 147 17.25 30.69 -12.08
C LEU A 147 16.63 30.23 -13.39
N LEU A 148 17.47 29.97 -14.38
CA LEU A 148 17.06 29.35 -15.64
C LEU A 148 16.76 27.86 -15.45
N PHE A 149 15.98 27.29 -16.38
CA PHE A 149 15.59 25.88 -16.33
C PHE A 149 16.77 24.89 -16.16
N PRO A 150 17.91 25.02 -16.89
CA PRO A 150 19.04 24.11 -16.72
C PRO A 150 19.64 24.17 -15.31
N GLU A 151 19.69 25.36 -14.71
CA GLU A 151 20.20 25.53 -13.35
C GLU A 151 19.27 24.85 -12.34
N ARG A 152 17.95 25.08 -12.44
CA ARG A 152 16.95 24.44 -11.57
C ARG A 152 17.04 22.92 -11.65
N LEU A 153 17.16 22.38 -12.87
CA LEU A 153 17.32 20.95 -13.11
C LEU A 153 18.60 20.40 -12.45
N ASN A 154 19.72 21.12 -12.56
CA ASN A 154 20.97 20.74 -11.94
C ASN A 154 20.86 20.68 -10.40
N VAL A 155 20.25 21.68 -9.75
CA VAL A 155 20.11 21.67 -8.28
C VAL A 155 19.20 20.53 -7.81
N VAL A 156 18.10 20.27 -8.55
CA VAL A 156 17.19 19.14 -8.30
C VAL A 156 17.92 17.79 -8.37
N GLN A 157 18.75 17.58 -9.40
CA GLN A 157 19.50 16.33 -9.59
C GLN A 157 20.62 16.15 -8.56
N LYS A 158 21.22 17.25 -8.10
CA LYS A 158 22.34 17.26 -7.15
C LYS A 158 21.92 16.96 -5.71
N HIS A 159 20.68 17.29 -5.31
CA HIS A 159 20.21 17.20 -3.92
C HIS A 159 18.96 16.32 -3.75
N PRO A 160 19.01 15.02 -4.11
CA PRO A 160 17.85 14.12 -4.07
C PRO A 160 17.28 13.90 -2.65
N VAL A 161 18.13 13.96 -1.61
CA VAL A 161 17.70 13.82 -0.21
C VAL A 161 16.80 14.98 0.20
N VAL A 162 17.15 16.19 -0.21
CA VAL A 162 16.39 17.40 0.10
C VAL A 162 15.07 17.39 -0.64
N LEU A 163 15.07 17.02 -1.93
CA LEU A 163 13.86 16.85 -2.73
C LEU A 163 12.88 15.86 -2.07
N ALA A 164 13.36 14.67 -1.73
CA ALA A 164 12.56 13.62 -1.08
C ALA A 164 11.91 14.11 0.23
N ARG A 165 12.69 14.79 1.07
CA ARG A 165 12.22 15.33 2.35
C ARG A 165 11.22 16.45 2.16
N GLN A 166 11.52 17.41 1.28
CA GLN A 166 10.66 18.56 1.03
C GLN A 166 9.32 18.14 0.41
N PHE A 167 9.32 17.17 -0.51
CA PHE A 167 8.08 16.56 -0.99
C PHE A 167 7.26 15.95 0.16
N THR A 168 7.90 15.23 1.08
CA THR A 168 7.23 14.69 2.27
C THR A 168 6.63 15.79 3.16
N VAL A 169 7.32 16.94 3.30
CA VAL A 169 6.77 18.09 4.03
C VAL A 169 5.47 18.58 3.40
N ARG A 170 5.45 18.72 2.07
CA ARG A 170 4.23 19.12 1.33
C ARG A 170 3.11 18.09 1.49
N VAL A 171 3.42 16.79 1.38
CA VAL A 171 2.43 15.71 1.61
C VAL A 171 1.85 15.79 3.02
N ASN A 172 2.68 16.01 4.05
CA ASN A 172 2.21 16.16 5.42
C ASN A 172 1.36 17.42 5.64
N ALA A 173 1.65 18.52 4.93
CA ALA A 173 0.82 19.71 4.94
C ALA A 173 -0.54 19.46 4.28
N LEU A 174 -0.54 18.83 3.10
CA LEU A 174 -1.75 18.41 2.39
C LEU A 174 -2.63 17.50 3.26
N MET A 175 -2.07 16.47 3.89
CA MET A 175 -2.83 15.57 4.75
C MET A 175 -3.42 16.27 5.98
N ARG A 176 -2.71 17.24 6.57
CA ARG A 176 -3.24 18.03 7.70
C ARG A 176 -4.41 18.91 7.27
N PHE A 177 -4.32 19.53 6.10
CA PHE A 177 -5.40 20.32 5.52
C PHE A 177 -6.64 19.46 5.24
N LEU A 178 -6.45 18.36 4.50
CA LEU A 178 -7.51 17.45 4.09
C LEU A 178 -8.26 16.84 5.29
N LYS A 179 -7.56 16.47 6.37
CA LYS A 179 -8.18 15.91 7.59
C LYS A 179 -9.01 16.92 8.39
N ARG A 180 -8.84 18.23 8.16
CA ARG A 180 -9.51 19.29 8.93
C ARG A 180 -10.59 20.01 8.12
N ASN A 181 -10.59 19.84 6.79
CA ASN A 181 -11.46 20.58 5.89
C ASN A 181 -12.50 19.65 5.25
N LYS A 182 -13.71 19.67 5.80
CA LYS A 182 -14.85 18.88 5.28
C LYS A 182 -15.37 19.38 3.93
N ASP A 183 -15.23 20.67 3.64
CA ASP A 183 -15.85 21.27 2.46
C ASP A 183 -15.05 20.95 1.18
N CYS A 184 -13.73 20.75 1.32
CA CYS A 184 -12.82 20.50 0.20
C CYS A 184 -13.23 19.31 -0.68
N LEU A 185 -13.70 18.21 -0.07
CA LEU A 185 -14.10 16.98 -0.76
C LEU A 185 -15.58 16.63 -0.53
N GLY A 186 -16.36 17.57 0.02
CA GLY A 186 -17.78 17.39 0.32
C GLY A 186 -18.12 16.57 1.56
N GLY A 187 -17.12 16.12 2.33
CA GLY A 187 -17.26 15.40 3.59
C GLY A 187 -15.92 15.34 4.34
N LEU A 188 -15.96 14.95 5.63
CA LEU A 188 -14.75 14.78 6.43
C LEU A 188 -14.06 13.45 6.06
N ILE A 189 -12.73 13.46 5.93
CA ILE A 189 -11.98 12.23 5.68
C ILE A 189 -11.87 11.40 6.96
N GLU A 190 -12.55 10.26 6.99
CA GLU A 190 -12.48 9.29 8.09
C GLU A 190 -11.30 8.35 7.95
N ASP A 191 -11.09 7.89 6.71
CA ASP A 191 -10.10 6.90 6.34
C ASP A 191 -9.37 7.27 5.06
N PHE A 192 -8.10 6.88 4.97
CA PHE A 192 -7.28 7.15 3.80
C PHE A 192 -6.24 6.05 3.60
N TRP A 193 -5.79 5.91 2.37
CA TRP A 193 -4.63 5.13 1.99
C TRP A 193 -3.87 5.90 0.93
N TYR A 194 -2.55 5.98 1.02
CA TYR A 194 -1.76 6.56 -0.06
C TYR A 194 -0.45 5.83 -0.30
N ARG A 195 0.05 5.98 -1.52
CA ARG A 195 1.36 5.52 -1.99
C ARG A 195 2.14 6.70 -2.57
N VAL A 196 3.45 6.70 -2.32
CA VAL A 196 4.40 7.51 -3.07
C VAL A 196 5.07 6.61 -4.11
N GLU A 197 4.91 6.97 -5.38
CA GLU A 197 5.50 6.31 -6.53
C GLU A 197 6.57 7.21 -7.16
N PHE A 198 7.66 6.64 -7.64
CA PHE A 198 8.71 7.39 -8.33
C PHE A 198 8.57 7.14 -9.83
N GLN A 199 8.31 8.21 -10.59
CA GLN A 199 8.17 8.14 -12.04
C GLN A 199 9.46 8.60 -12.73
N ASN A 200 9.77 7.99 -13.88
CA ASN A 200 10.87 8.38 -14.78
C ASN A 200 12.14 8.84 -14.05
N ARG A 201 12.51 10.13 -14.18
CA ARG A 201 13.71 10.78 -13.63
C ARG A 201 13.81 10.76 -12.09
N GLY A 202 12.89 10.10 -11.39
CA GLY A 202 12.86 9.96 -9.94
C GLY A 202 11.97 10.97 -9.22
N SER A 203 11.10 11.68 -9.92
CA SER A 203 10.18 12.62 -9.28
C SER A 203 9.06 11.86 -8.56
N PRO A 204 8.81 12.13 -7.26
CA PRO A 204 7.79 11.45 -6.49
C PRO A 204 6.38 11.86 -6.91
N HIS A 205 5.45 10.94 -6.84
CA HIS A 205 4.05 11.10 -7.19
C HIS A 205 3.19 10.50 -6.09
N LEU A 206 2.24 11.27 -5.58
CA LEU A 206 1.32 10.81 -4.56
C LEU A 206 0.06 10.27 -5.24
N HIS A 207 -0.29 9.05 -4.91
CA HIS A 207 -1.58 8.45 -5.25
C HIS A 207 -2.34 8.11 -3.97
N MET A 208 -3.58 8.56 -3.86
CA MET A 208 -4.33 8.52 -2.61
C MET A 208 -5.78 8.10 -2.85
N LEU A 209 -6.29 7.27 -1.95
CA LEU A 209 -7.71 6.95 -1.81
C LEU A 209 -8.19 7.49 -0.47
N VAL A 210 -9.39 8.08 -0.46
CA VAL A 210 -10.00 8.65 0.75
C VAL A 210 -11.46 8.22 0.87
N TRP A 211 -11.87 7.94 2.09
CA TRP A 211 -13.26 7.67 2.48
C TRP A 211 -13.76 8.86 3.27
N CYS A 212 -14.79 9.52 2.73
CA CYS A 212 -15.39 10.71 3.34
C CYS A 212 -16.73 10.35 3.99
N SER A 213 -17.00 10.86 5.18
CA SER A 213 -18.29 10.70 5.85
C SER A 213 -19.33 11.66 5.28
N ASN A 214 -20.61 11.25 5.35
CA ASN A 214 -21.78 12.05 4.97
C ASN A 214 -21.79 12.54 3.51
N VAL A 215 -21.14 11.82 2.60
CA VAL A 215 -21.23 12.09 1.15
C VAL A 215 -22.41 11.29 0.57
N PRO A 216 -23.39 11.95 -0.08
CA PRO A 216 -24.49 11.24 -0.73
C PRO A 216 -23.99 10.28 -1.81
N ASN A 217 -24.77 9.25 -2.11
CA ASN A 217 -24.44 8.33 -3.19
C ASN A 217 -24.34 9.11 -4.51
N PHE A 218 -23.21 8.98 -5.22
CA PHE A 218 -22.95 9.72 -6.45
C PHE A 218 -23.95 9.47 -7.58
N THR A 219 -24.73 8.38 -7.56
CA THR A 219 -25.80 8.16 -8.54
C THR A 219 -27.06 9.00 -8.28
N THR A 220 -27.19 9.61 -7.11
CA THR A 220 -28.30 10.50 -6.75
C THR A 220 -28.06 11.93 -7.26
N PRO A 221 -29.10 12.74 -7.50
CA PRO A 221 -28.94 14.15 -7.88
C PRO A 221 -28.06 14.95 -6.90
N GLU A 222 -28.20 14.70 -5.60
CA GLU A 222 -27.41 15.34 -4.55
C GLU A 222 -25.94 14.93 -4.65
N GLY A 223 -25.67 13.65 -4.92
CA GLY A 223 -24.31 13.14 -5.13
C GLY A 223 -23.65 13.70 -6.38
N VAL A 224 -24.39 13.83 -7.49
CA VAL A 224 -23.89 14.48 -8.71
C VAL A 224 -23.55 15.95 -8.43
N ALA A 225 -24.39 16.68 -7.68
CA ALA A 225 -24.10 18.05 -7.28
C ALA A 225 -22.82 18.16 -6.44
N VAL A 226 -22.53 17.17 -5.58
CA VAL A 226 -21.24 17.10 -4.86
C VAL A 226 -20.08 16.88 -5.82
N ILE A 227 -20.22 16.01 -6.83
CA ILE A 227 -19.18 15.81 -7.86
C ILE A 227 -18.88 17.12 -8.58
N GLU A 228 -19.90 17.81 -9.09
CA GLU A 228 -19.71 19.04 -9.85
C GLU A 228 -19.15 20.19 -9.02
N ARG A 229 -19.39 20.19 -7.70
CA ARG A 229 -18.79 21.14 -6.77
C ARG A 229 -17.32 20.82 -6.48
N VAL A 230 -16.97 19.55 -6.32
CA VAL A 230 -15.63 19.11 -5.90
C VAL A 230 -14.67 18.99 -7.08
N VAL A 231 -15.18 18.59 -8.24
CA VAL A 231 -14.39 18.26 -9.43
C VAL A 231 -14.77 19.19 -10.57
N SER A 232 -13.76 19.90 -11.07
CA SER A 232 -13.87 20.76 -12.25
C SER A 232 -12.90 20.29 -13.33
N CYS A 233 -13.25 20.58 -14.57
CA CYS A 233 -12.33 20.54 -15.70
C CYS A 233 -12.35 21.86 -16.48
N SER A 234 -12.85 22.93 -15.86
CA SER A 234 -13.05 24.20 -16.56
C SER A 234 -11.75 24.92 -16.87
N LEU A 235 -11.62 25.41 -18.11
CA LEU A 235 -10.49 26.25 -18.55
C LEU A 235 -10.61 27.71 -18.11
N THR A 236 -11.83 28.16 -17.81
CA THR A 236 -12.14 29.56 -17.51
C THR A 236 -12.74 29.71 -16.12
N PRO A 237 -12.02 29.33 -15.05
CA PRO A 237 -12.47 29.67 -13.71
C PRO A 237 -12.43 31.20 -13.52
N ASN A 238 -13.34 31.73 -12.69
CA ASN A 238 -13.45 33.18 -12.45
C ASN A 238 -12.20 33.77 -11.77
N ASP A 239 -11.49 32.97 -10.97
CA ASP A 239 -10.23 33.37 -10.32
C ASP A 239 -9.08 33.31 -11.33
N LEU A 240 -8.46 34.46 -11.62
CA LEU A 240 -7.35 34.61 -12.55
C LEU A 240 -6.10 33.81 -12.14
N VAL A 241 -5.84 33.68 -10.83
CA VAL A 241 -4.72 32.88 -10.31
C VAL A 241 -4.97 31.41 -10.60
N LEU A 242 -6.18 30.93 -10.30
CA LEU A 242 -6.57 29.56 -10.60
C LEU A 242 -6.55 29.29 -12.10
N ARG A 243 -7.04 30.23 -12.93
CA ARG A 243 -7.03 30.11 -14.38
C ARG A 243 -5.62 29.88 -14.91
N LYS A 244 -4.65 30.68 -14.47
CA LYS A 244 -3.25 30.50 -14.85
C LYS A 244 -2.71 29.12 -14.41
N LEU A 245 -3.04 28.68 -13.20
CA LEU A 245 -2.65 27.35 -12.74
C LEU A 245 -3.25 26.23 -13.60
N VAL A 246 -4.50 26.39 -14.06
CA VAL A 246 -5.16 25.42 -14.95
C VAL A 246 -4.49 25.39 -16.32
N GLU A 247 -4.16 26.56 -16.88
CA GLU A 247 -3.46 26.68 -18.17
C GLU A 247 -2.06 26.04 -18.14
N ASP A 248 -1.37 26.13 -17.00
CA ASP A 248 0.00 25.65 -16.85
C ASP A 248 0.14 24.17 -16.44
N LEU A 249 -0.81 23.63 -15.66
CA LEU A 249 -0.61 22.37 -14.91
C LEU A 249 -1.50 21.19 -15.39
N PRO A 250 -2.84 21.20 -15.23
CA PRO A 250 -3.71 20.08 -15.58
C PRO A 250 -4.04 19.93 -17.07
N ILE A 251 -3.43 20.70 -17.98
CA ILE A 251 -3.63 20.48 -19.42
C ILE A 251 -2.76 19.31 -19.89
N HIS A 252 -3.43 18.26 -20.37
CA HIS A 252 -2.76 17.10 -20.94
C HIS A 252 -2.03 17.48 -22.23
N LYS A 253 -0.74 17.16 -22.28
CA LYS A 253 0.08 17.27 -23.48
C LYS A 253 0.53 15.88 -23.89
N HIS A 254 0.33 15.52 -25.16
CA HIS A 254 0.76 14.22 -25.65
C HIS A 254 2.29 14.11 -25.55
N THR A 255 2.71 13.01 -24.93
CA THR A 255 4.11 12.66 -24.66
C THR A 255 4.36 11.22 -25.09
N ALA A 256 5.61 10.78 -25.15
CA ALA A 256 5.94 9.39 -25.47
C ALA A 256 5.20 8.36 -24.57
N THR A 257 4.94 8.72 -23.31
CA THR A 257 4.14 7.90 -22.39
C THR A 257 2.69 7.67 -22.83
N CYS A 258 2.14 8.54 -23.69
CA CYS A 258 0.79 8.37 -24.25
C CYS A 258 0.70 7.20 -25.22
N LYS A 259 1.79 6.87 -25.91
CA LYS A 259 1.85 5.77 -26.90
C LYS A 259 2.48 4.49 -26.33
N LYS A 260 3.04 4.54 -25.11
CA LYS A 260 3.73 3.41 -24.48
C LYS A 260 2.80 2.19 -24.34
N ASN A 261 3.23 1.06 -24.90
CA ASN A 261 2.53 -0.22 -24.90
C ASN A 261 1.15 -0.19 -25.61
N ARG A 262 0.96 0.67 -26.61
CA ARG A 262 -0.21 0.62 -27.51
C ARG A 262 0.22 0.35 -28.94
N GLN A 263 -0.52 -0.54 -29.59
CA GLN A 263 -0.46 -0.78 -31.03
C GLN A 263 -1.40 0.17 -31.81
N THR A 264 -2.38 0.78 -31.12
CA THR A 264 -3.36 1.71 -31.71
C THR A 264 -3.00 3.18 -31.47
N ASP A 265 -3.49 4.07 -32.34
CA ASP A 265 -3.16 5.50 -32.35
C ASP A 265 -3.81 6.36 -31.24
N GLY A 266 -4.56 5.72 -30.32
CA GLY A 266 -5.24 6.40 -29.21
C GLY A 266 -4.34 6.69 -28.01
N CYS A 267 -4.60 7.79 -27.29
CA CYS A 267 -3.87 8.11 -26.06
C CYS A 267 -4.12 7.07 -24.96
N ARG A 268 -3.06 6.56 -24.32
CA ARG A 268 -3.13 5.65 -23.17
C ARG A 268 -4.02 6.16 -22.03
N PHE A 269 -4.09 7.47 -21.85
CA PHE A 269 -4.89 8.12 -20.81
C PHE A 269 -6.28 8.51 -21.31
N ASP A 270 -6.68 8.12 -22.52
CA ASP A 270 -7.94 8.43 -23.19
C ASP A 270 -8.22 9.94 -23.30
N PHE A 271 -7.22 10.69 -23.74
CA PHE A 271 -7.41 12.07 -24.21
C PHE A 271 -7.51 12.09 -25.74
N PRO A 272 -8.35 12.98 -26.33
CA PRO A 272 -9.27 13.89 -25.65
C PRO A 272 -10.39 13.16 -24.90
N LYS A 273 -10.83 13.73 -23.77
CA LYS A 273 -11.97 13.22 -22.99
C LYS A 273 -13.29 13.51 -23.73
N PRO A 274 -14.32 12.68 -23.56
CA PRO A 274 -15.64 12.98 -24.12
C PRO A 274 -16.18 14.29 -23.54
N ALA A 275 -16.72 15.14 -24.41
CA ALA A 275 -17.51 16.31 -24.01
C ALA A 275 -18.90 15.85 -23.55
N SER A 276 -19.45 16.51 -22.53
CA SER A 276 -20.78 16.20 -22.01
C SER A 276 -21.42 17.44 -21.42
N VAL A 277 -22.72 17.65 -21.68
CA VAL A 277 -23.47 18.79 -21.16
C VAL A 277 -23.71 18.67 -19.65
N ASN A 278 -23.87 17.45 -19.16
CA ASN A 278 -24.13 17.12 -17.75
C ASN A 278 -23.16 16.07 -17.24
N THR A 279 -22.97 16.00 -15.93
CA THR A 279 -22.24 14.89 -15.31
C THR A 279 -23.14 13.65 -15.27
N VAL A 280 -22.66 12.55 -15.85
CA VAL A 280 -23.41 11.29 -15.97
C VAL A 280 -22.64 10.18 -15.26
N CYS A 281 -23.26 9.56 -14.26
CA CYS A 281 -22.73 8.38 -13.58
C CYS A 281 -23.03 7.12 -14.41
N LEU A 282 -22.02 6.25 -14.53
CA LEU A 282 -22.07 5.05 -15.36
C LEU A 282 -22.38 3.82 -14.52
N GLY A 283 -23.07 2.85 -15.13
CA GLY A 283 -23.25 1.52 -14.55
C GLY A 283 -21.92 0.76 -14.40
N PRO A 284 -21.88 -0.37 -13.66
CA PRO A 284 -20.65 -1.15 -13.46
C PRO A 284 -19.96 -1.59 -14.77
N ASP A 285 -20.72 -2.07 -15.74
CA ASP A 285 -20.20 -2.56 -17.03
C ASP A 285 -19.69 -1.41 -17.92
N GLU A 286 -20.43 -0.31 -17.97
CA GLU A 286 -20.04 0.91 -18.67
C GLU A 286 -18.79 1.55 -18.04
N ALA A 287 -18.70 1.57 -16.71
CA ALA A 287 -17.52 2.05 -16.00
C ALA A 287 -16.29 1.16 -16.30
N LEU A 288 -16.47 -0.15 -16.41
CA LEU A 288 -15.40 -1.07 -16.79
C LEU A 288 -14.93 -0.80 -18.23
N ALA A 289 -15.87 -0.63 -19.17
CA ALA A 289 -15.57 -0.23 -20.54
C ALA A 289 -14.88 1.15 -20.61
N ASN A 290 -15.17 2.05 -19.66
CA ASN A 290 -14.53 3.35 -19.51
C ASN A 290 -13.27 3.32 -18.62
N ASN A 291 -12.49 2.24 -18.66
CA ASN A 291 -11.23 2.08 -17.91
C ASN A 291 -11.38 2.32 -16.39
N GLY A 292 -12.50 1.91 -15.81
CA GLY A 292 -12.82 2.06 -14.40
C GLY A 292 -13.27 3.46 -13.98
N ARG A 293 -13.48 4.40 -14.90
CA ARG A 293 -13.99 5.73 -14.56
C ARG A 293 -15.50 5.66 -14.34
N PHE A 294 -15.91 6.04 -13.14
CA PHE A 294 -17.29 5.95 -12.68
C PHE A 294 -18.26 6.93 -13.36
N CYS A 295 -17.78 8.07 -13.86
CA CYS A 295 -18.64 9.07 -14.47
C CYS A 295 -17.98 9.74 -15.67
N ILE A 296 -18.82 10.24 -16.57
CA ILE A 296 -18.46 11.23 -17.57
C ILE A 296 -18.78 12.59 -16.97
N LEU A 297 -17.76 13.41 -16.74
CA LEU A 297 -17.93 14.74 -16.15
C LEU A 297 -18.47 15.73 -17.16
N LYS A 298 -19.27 16.69 -16.69
CA LYS A 298 -19.66 17.87 -17.45
C LYS A 298 -18.42 18.59 -17.98
N ARG A 299 -18.38 18.79 -19.30
CA ARG A 299 -17.21 19.29 -20.01
C ARG A 299 -17.58 19.82 -21.40
N THR A 300 -17.09 21.01 -21.75
CA THR A 300 -17.23 21.57 -23.10
C THR A 300 -16.22 20.97 -24.09
N SER A 301 -16.42 21.17 -25.38
CA SER A 301 -15.49 20.71 -26.44
C SER A 301 -14.06 21.25 -26.28
N ASN A 302 -13.90 22.45 -25.71
CA ASN A 302 -12.59 23.06 -25.48
C ASN A 302 -11.86 22.50 -24.26
N GLU A 303 -12.58 21.86 -23.33
CA GLU A 303 -12.04 21.37 -22.06
C GLU A 303 -11.64 19.89 -22.13
N THR A 304 -11.74 19.25 -23.30
CA THR A 304 -11.47 17.82 -23.54
C THR A 304 -10.03 17.41 -23.21
N MET A 305 -9.09 18.35 -23.16
CA MET A 305 -7.69 18.12 -22.80
C MET A 305 -7.36 18.43 -21.34
N VAL A 306 -8.31 18.92 -20.55
CA VAL A 306 -8.09 19.28 -19.15
C VAL A 306 -8.27 18.07 -18.25
N ASN A 307 -7.32 17.84 -17.35
CA ASN A 307 -7.45 16.82 -16.33
C ASN A 307 -8.40 17.27 -15.22
N ASN A 308 -8.96 16.32 -14.47
CA ASN A 308 -9.93 16.65 -13.43
C ASN A 308 -9.22 17.27 -12.22
N TYR A 309 -9.63 18.45 -11.78
CA TYR A 309 -9.00 19.14 -10.66
C TYR A 309 -10.03 19.62 -9.64
N ASN A 310 -9.60 19.72 -8.39
CA ASN A 310 -10.30 20.47 -7.36
C ASN A 310 -9.62 21.84 -7.23
N ALA A 311 -10.39 22.93 -7.29
CA ALA A 311 -9.87 24.29 -7.31
C ALA A 311 -8.98 24.60 -6.09
N VAL A 312 -9.44 24.21 -4.89
CA VAL A 312 -8.72 24.44 -3.63
C VAL A 312 -7.43 23.63 -3.59
N LEU A 313 -7.48 22.36 -3.98
CA LEU A 313 -6.31 21.48 -3.99
C LEU A 313 -5.28 21.90 -5.05
N LEU A 314 -5.71 22.36 -6.23
CA LEU A 314 -4.79 22.84 -7.26
C LEU A 314 -4.04 24.09 -6.78
N ASN A 315 -4.75 25.02 -6.13
CA ASN A 315 -4.14 26.24 -5.59
C ASN A 315 -3.19 25.95 -4.42
N LEU A 316 -3.53 24.99 -3.56
CA LEU A 316 -2.67 24.53 -2.46
C LEU A 316 -1.42 23.79 -2.98
N TRP A 317 -1.62 22.86 -3.90
CA TRP A 317 -0.58 21.94 -4.35
C TRP A 317 0.34 22.54 -5.42
N LYS A 318 -0.18 23.40 -6.30
CA LYS A 318 0.54 24.05 -7.41
C LYS A 318 1.35 23.08 -8.27
N GLY A 319 0.77 21.92 -8.54
CA GLY A 319 1.30 20.90 -9.43
C GLY A 319 0.14 20.21 -10.14
N ASN A 320 0.43 19.41 -11.17
CA ASN A 320 -0.60 18.63 -11.84
C ASN A 320 -1.31 17.70 -10.83
N ILE A 321 -2.63 17.69 -10.87
CA ILE A 321 -3.48 16.82 -10.03
C ILE A 321 -4.51 16.10 -10.88
N ASP A 322 -5.07 15.03 -10.31
CA ASP A 322 -6.23 14.34 -10.86
C ASP A 322 -7.18 13.98 -9.70
N VAL A 323 -8.45 14.37 -9.80
CA VAL A 323 -9.49 14.08 -8.80
C VAL A 323 -10.59 13.29 -9.49
N GLN A 324 -10.82 12.06 -9.04
CA GLN A 324 -11.80 11.17 -9.62
C GLN A 324 -12.78 10.68 -8.55
N PRO A 325 -14.11 10.79 -8.77
CA PRO A 325 -15.07 10.16 -7.90
C PRO A 325 -14.97 8.65 -8.01
N CYS A 326 -15.01 7.99 -6.86
CA CYS A 326 -15.13 6.55 -6.75
C CYS A 326 -16.55 6.25 -6.27
N GLY A 327 -17.44 5.88 -7.19
CA GLY A 327 -18.86 5.65 -6.88
C GLY A 327 -19.28 4.19 -6.84
N ASN A 328 -18.42 3.26 -7.28
CA ASN A 328 -18.72 1.83 -7.26
C ASN A 328 -17.45 1.00 -7.10
N VAL A 329 -17.62 -0.29 -6.85
CA VAL A 329 -16.53 -1.25 -6.62
C VAL A 329 -15.63 -1.40 -7.86
N THR A 330 -16.13 -1.13 -9.08
CA THR A 330 -15.37 -1.22 -10.33
C THR A 330 -14.20 -0.24 -10.39
N ALA A 331 -14.40 1.02 -9.95
CA ALA A 331 -13.31 2.00 -9.87
C ALA A 331 -12.20 1.54 -8.91
N VAL A 332 -12.59 0.86 -7.84
CA VAL A 332 -11.70 0.31 -6.83
C VAL A 332 -10.94 -0.91 -7.36
N ALA A 333 -11.64 -1.79 -8.07
CA ALA A 333 -11.08 -2.92 -8.78
C ALA A 333 -10.01 -2.49 -9.77
N TYR A 334 -10.31 -1.55 -10.65
CA TYR A 334 -9.35 -1.04 -11.63
C TYR A 334 -8.11 -0.46 -10.94
N TYR A 335 -8.31 0.29 -9.84
CA TYR A 335 -7.21 0.82 -9.07
C TYR A 335 -6.37 -0.29 -8.42
N VAL A 336 -6.98 -1.24 -7.70
CA VAL A 336 -6.29 -2.40 -7.12
C VAL A 336 -5.51 -3.18 -8.20
N ALA A 337 -6.11 -3.39 -9.37
CA ALA A 337 -5.51 -4.11 -10.48
C ALA A 337 -4.29 -3.38 -11.06
N LYS A 338 -4.39 -2.05 -11.24
CA LYS A 338 -3.26 -1.20 -11.64
C LYS A 338 -2.11 -1.24 -10.62
N TYR A 339 -2.40 -1.54 -9.36
CA TYR A 339 -1.40 -1.61 -8.29
C TYR A 339 -0.76 -2.98 -8.19
N ALA A 340 -1.52 -4.05 -8.42
CA ALA A 340 -1.00 -5.42 -8.53
C ALA A 340 -0.15 -5.63 -9.79
N SER A 341 -0.51 -5.00 -10.91
CA SER A 341 0.19 -5.11 -12.21
C SER A 341 1.36 -4.14 -12.40
N LYS A 342 1.61 -3.25 -11.43
CA LYS A 342 2.79 -2.35 -11.39
C LYS A 342 4.02 -3.01 -10.75
N CYS A 343 3.99 -4.33 -10.52
CA CYS A 343 5.17 -5.08 -10.11
C CYS A 343 6.30 -4.94 -11.14
N GLU A 344 7.53 -5.22 -10.67
CA GLU A 344 8.81 -4.86 -11.32
C GLU A 344 8.86 -5.16 -12.84
N PRO A 345 9.65 -4.39 -13.61
CA PRO A 345 9.72 -4.52 -15.07
C PRO A 345 9.87 -5.98 -15.54
N HIS A 346 9.24 -6.28 -16.69
CA HIS A 346 9.14 -7.61 -17.30
C HIS A 346 10.46 -8.38 -17.39
N ASP A 347 11.60 -7.70 -17.53
CA ASP A 347 12.94 -8.31 -17.58
C ASP A 347 13.36 -9.05 -16.30
N THR A 348 12.63 -8.89 -15.19
CA THR A 348 12.98 -9.51 -13.91
C THR A 348 12.34 -10.89 -13.73
N GLY A 349 11.23 -11.18 -14.44
CA GLY A 349 10.45 -12.41 -14.26
C GLY A 349 11.19 -13.68 -14.70
N ASP A 350 11.80 -13.65 -15.88
CA ASP A 350 12.64 -14.74 -16.39
C ASP A 350 13.89 -14.92 -15.51
N VAL A 351 14.51 -13.82 -15.10
CA VAL A 351 15.68 -13.84 -14.20
C VAL A 351 15.34 -14.47 -12.85
N ILE A 352 14.14 -14.22 -12.30
CA ILE A 352 13.67 -14.85 -11.07
C ILE A 352 13.49 -16.35 -11.27
N ARG A 353 12.81 -16.76 -12.35
CA ARG A 353 12.60 -18.19 -12.67
C ARG A 353 13.93 -18.92 -12.83
N GLU A 354 14.87 -18.31 -13.54
CA GLU A 354 16.22 -18.86 -13.71
C GLU A 354 16.98 -18.92 -12.38
N ALA A 355 16.94 -17.88 -11.56
CA ALA A 355 17.58 -17.84 -10.25
C ALA A 355 17.04 -18.94 -9.31
N ILE A 356 15.72 -19.18 -9.32
CA ILE A 356 15.09 -20.26 -8.56
C ILE A 356 15.58 -21.62 -9.07
N SER A 357 15.59 -21.84 -10.39
CA SER A 357 16.06 -23.09 -10.99
C SER A 357 17.54 -23.35 -10.65
N ASN A 358 18.38 -22.33 -10.75
CA ASN A 358 19.81 -22.43 -10.44
C ASN A 358 20.05 -22.68 -8.94
N ALA A 359 19.33 -22.01 -8.05
CA ALA A 359 19.43 -22.25 -6.61
C ALA A 359 18.99 -23.68 -6.23
N LYS A 360 17.95 -24.21 -6.88
CA LYS A 360 17.53 -25.60 -6.70
C LYS A 360 18.57 -26.60 -7.21
N ARG A 361 19.18 -26.34 -8.38
CA ARG A 361 20.24 -27.19 -8.96
C ARG A 361 21.52 -27.23 -8.11
N GLN A 362 21.92 -26.10 -7.54
CA GLN A 362 23.10 -26.02 -6.68
C GLN A 362 22.90 -26.73 -5.32
N GLY A 363 21.65 -26.92 -4.89
CA GLY A 363 21.32 -27.53 -3.61
C GLY A 363 21.81 -26.70 -2.41
N GLY A 364 21.93 -27.35 -1.25
CA GLY A 364 22.38 -26.72 0.00
C GLY A 364 21.23 -26.18 0.86
N ASP A 365 21.60 -25.51 1.95
CA ASP A 365 20.64 -25.03 2.95
C ASP A 365 19.63 -24.04 2.34
N VAL A 366 18.35 -24.17 2.75
CA VAL A 366 17.22 -23.36 2.27
C VAL A 366 17.49 -21.88 2.45
N TRP A 367 18.17 -21.50 3.54
CA TRP A 367 18.56 -20.12 3.79
C TRP A 367 19.49 -19.59 2.69
N LYS A 368 20.51 -20.37 2.29
CA LYS A 368 21.46 -19.95 1.24
C LYS A 368 20.76 -19.81 -0.12
N GLN A 369 19.87 -20.73 -0.45
CA GLN A 369 19.08 -20.68 -1.69
C GLN A 369 18.21 -19.40 -1.73
N LEU A 370 17.41 -19.17 -0.68
CA LEU A 370 16.55 -17.99 -0.58
C LEU A 370 17.34 -16.68 -0.59
N PHE A 371 18.48 -16.64 0.11
CA PHE A 371 19.34 -15.46 0.15
C PHE A 371 19.96 -15.14 -1.21
N SER A 372 20.45 -16.17 -1.92
CA SER A 372 21.00 -16.03 -3.28
C SER A 372 19.97 -15.46 -4.25
N ILE A 373 18.76 -16.04 -4.27
CA ILE A 373 17.66 -15.55 -5.13
C ILE A 373 17.29 -14.11 -4.78
N SER A 374 17.18 -13.79 -3.48
CA SER A 374 16.88 -12.44 -3.00
C SER A 374 17.89 -11.42 -3.51
N MET A 375 19.19 -11.76 -3.47
CA MET A 375 20.26 -10.86 -3.91
C MET A 375 20.26 -10.66 -5.42
N THR A 376 19.97 -11.70 -6.21
CA THR A 376 19.81 -11.59 -7.67
C THR A 376 18.71 -10.60 -8.04
N ILE A 377 17.56 -10.67 -7.37
CA ILE A 377 16.43 -9.74 -7.58
C ILE A 377 16.86 -8.30 -7.26
N LEU A 378 17.46 -8.09 -6.09
CA LEU A 378 17.89 -6.77 -5.65
C LEU A 378 18.92 -6.13 -6.61
N ASN A 379 19.84 -6.92 -7.15
CA ASN A 379 20.88 -6.44 -8.07
C ASN A 379 20.34 -6.03 -9.45
N LYS A 380 19.20 -6.55 -9.87
CA LYS A 380 18.56 -6.19 -11.17
C LYS A 380 17.60 -5.02 -11.05
N ARG A 381 17.31 -4.59 -9.82
CA ARG A 381 16.29 -3.58 -9.56
C ARG A 381 16.78 -2.17 -9.88
N LEU A 382 16.01 -1.45 -10.69
CA LEU A 382 16.22 -0.03 -10.95
C LEU A 382 15.59 0.84 -9.86
N VAL A 383 16.36 1.78 -9.34
CA VAL A 383 15.94 2.72 -8.28
C VAL A 383 16.48 4.11 -8.60
N SER A 384 15.65 5.14 -8.45
CA SER A 384 16.08 6.54 -8.61
C SER A 384 16.74 7.09 -7.33
N ALA A 385 17.60 8.10 -7.45
CA ALA A 385 18.27 8.68 -6.27
C ALA A 385 17.29 9.26 -5.21
N PRO A 386 16.20 9.96 -5.59
CA PRO A 386 15.19 10.39 -4.61
C PRO A 386 14.45 9.21 -3.95
N GLU A 387 14.24 8.11 -4.67
CA GLU A 387 13.65 6.89 -4.10
C GLU A 387 14.60 6.23 -3.10
N CYS A 388 15.91 6.17 -3.42
CA CYS A 388 16.94 5.72 -2.47
C CYS A 388 16.89 6.54 -1.19
N ALA A 389 16.84 7.87 -1.31
CA ALA A 389 16.70 8.76 -0.16
C ALA A 389 15.41 8.48 0.63
N TYR A 390 14.28 8.23 -0.03
CA TYR A 390 13.03 7.85 0.64
C TYR A 390 13.16 6.57 1.47
N ARG A 391 13.90 5.58 0.95
CA ARG A 391 14.11 4.30 1.65
C ARG A 391 15.07 4.43 2.83
N LEU A 392 16.19 5.14 2.63
CA LEU A 392 17.25 5.36 3.62
C LEU A 392 16.81 6.29 4.75
N CYS A 393 16.05 7.34 4.44
CA CYS A 393 15.57 8.33 5.42
C CYS A 393 14.26 7.93 6.11
N HIS A 394 13.78 6.70 5.95
CA HIS A 394 12.52 6.21 6.52
C HIS A 394 11.27 7.02 6.14
N LEU A 395 11.30 7.71 5.00
CA LEU A 395 10.15 8.44 4.50
C LEU A 395 9.09 7.44 4.00
N PRO A 396 7.80 7.61 4.32
CA PRO A 396 6.79 6.58 4.08
C PRO A 396 6.47 6.43 2.58
N LEU A 397 6.77 5.26 2.02
CA LEU A 397 6.35 4.87 0.65
C LEU A 397 4.85 4.58 0.56
N LYS A 398 4.23 4.23 1.70
CA LYS A 398 2.81 3.97 1.86
C LYS A 398 2.39 4.44 3.25
N MET A 399 1.18 4.99 3.36
CA MET A 399 0.49 5.18 4.64
C MET A 399 -0.97 4.76 4.53
N SER A 400 -1.57 4.45 5.67
CA SER A 400 -2.98 4.10 5.80
C SER A 400 -3.49 4.56 7.16
N SER A 401 -4.77 4.95 7.21
CA SER A 401 -5.49 5.24 8.45
C SER A 401 -5.80 4.00 9.28
N ARG A 402 -5.80 2.81 8.68
CA ARG A 402 -6.09 1.53 9.34
C ARG A 402 -4.86 0.64 9.38
N LYS A 403 -4.63 0.01 10.54
CA LYS A 403 -3.72 -1.15 10.62
C LYS A 403 -4.38 -2.34 9.95
N THR A 404 -3.59 -3.23 9.35
CA THR A 404 -4.08 -4.51 8.83
C THR A 404 -3.62 -5.64 9.73
N VAL A 405 -4.54 -6.52 10.11
CA VAL A 405 -4.24 -7.77 10.83
C VAL A 405 -4.40 -8.93 9.87
N PHE A 406 -3.39 -9.82 9.81
CA PHE A 406 -3.49 -11.04 9.01
C PHE A 406 -3.86 -12.21 9.91
N VAL A 407 -4.98 -12.87 9.58
CA VAL A 407 -5.37 -14.15 10.18
C VAL A 407 -5.14 -15.24 9.15
N ASN A 408 -4.30 -16.21 9.49
CA ASN A 408 -4.11 -17.38 8.66
C ASN A 408 -5.31 -18.31 8.87
N SER A 409 -6.29 -18.25 7.99
CA SER A 409 -7.55 -19.00 8.06
C SER A 409 -7.50 -20.38 7.39
N CYS A 410 -6.30 -20.90 7.10
CA CYS A 410 -6.15 -22.30 6.68
C CYS A 410 -6.54 -23.24 7.84
N ARG A 411 -6.79 -24.52 7.54
CA ARG A 411 -7.03 -25.55 8.54
C ARG A 411 -5.84 -25.70 9.52
N PRO A 412 -6.04 -26.19 10.77
CA PRO A 412 -4.99 -26.35 11.78
C PRO A 412 -3.69 -26.97 11.27
N GLU A 413 -3.79 -28.02 10.49
CA GLU A 413 -2.69 -28.80 9.91
C GLU A 413 -1.85 -28.01 8.91
N GLU A 414 -2.47 -27.09 8.17
CA GLU A 414 -1.79 -26.28 7.14
C GLU A 414 -1.20 -24.98 7.69
N ARG A 415 -1.62 -24.55 8.89
CA ARG A 415 -1.24 -23.25 9.47
C ARG A 415 0.22 -23.24 9.92
N TYR A 416 0.99 -22.30 9.37
CA TYR A 416 2.35 -22.04 9.81
C TYR A 416 2.42 -21.50 11.25
N ARG A 417 3.33 -22.06 12.04
CA ARG A 417 3.75 -21.57 13.37
C ARG A 417 5.20 -21.09 13.31
N LEU A 418 5.57 -20.13 14.17
CA LEU A 418 6.93 -19.59 14.23
C LEU A 418 7.69 -20.16 15.44
N LEU A 419 8.89 -20.67 15.19
CA LEU A 419 9.81 -21.09 16.25
C LEU A 419 10.43 -19.91 17.01
N ARG A 420 10.54 -20.08 18.32
CA ARG A 420 11.25 -19.24 19.27
C ARG A 420 12.59 -19.90 19.59
N PHE A 421 13.64 -19.09 19.66
CA PHE A 421 15.00 -19.52 19.95
C PHE A 421 15.47 -18.75 21.19
N ASP A 422 14.85 -19.03 22.33
CA ASP A 422 15.16 -18.40 23.60
C ASP A 422 15.60 -19.53 24.54
N SER A 423 16.92 -19.76 24.64
CA SER A 423 17.59 -20.88 25.34
C SER A 423 17.29 -22.29 24.81
N ASP A 424 17.99 -23.32 25.30
CA ASP A 424 18.19 -24.68 24.74
C ASP A 424 16.93 -25.51 24.40
N GLU A 425 15.72 -24.95 24.55
CA GLU A 425 14.45 -25.56 24.18
C GLU A 425 13.80 -24.86 22.99
N THR A 426 13.43 -25.66 21.98
CA THR A 426 12.70 -25.17 20.80
C THR A 426 11.23 -24.97 21.17
N SER A 427 10.83 -23.73 21.48
CA SER A 427 9.44 -23.37 21.80
C SER A 427 8.75 -22.66 20.63
N ILE A 428 7.41 -22.58 20.63
CA ILE A 428 6.61 -21.97 19.56
C ILE A 428 5.99 -20.65 20.05
N TYR A 429 5.95 -19.63 19.20
CA TYR A 429 5.23 -18.39 19.51
C TYR A 429 3.70 -18.59 19.47
N ASN A 430 3.01 -18.13 20.51
CA ASN A 430 1.54 -18.05 20.52
C ASN A 430 1.04 -17.20 19.34
N ASN A 431 0.10 -17.76 18.60
CA ASN A 431 -0.55 -17.10 17.48
C ASN A 431 -1.83 -16.38 17.95
N ILE A 432 -2.68 -15.96 17.00
CA ILE A 432 -3.92 -15.25 17.33
C ILE A 432 -5.02 -16.19 17.84
N PHE A 433 -5.06 -17.43 17.38
CA PHE A 433 -6.01 -18.44 17.81
C PHE A 433 -5.75 -18.83 19.26
N ASP A 434 -4.49 -19.10 19.63
CA ASP A 434 -4.13 -19.47 21.01
C ASP A 434 -4.60 -18.39 22.00
N ARG A 435 -4.44 -17.10 21.63
CA ARG A 435 -4.90 -15.95 22.44
C ARG A 435 -6.42 -15.79 22.44
N TYR A 436 -7.06 -16.07 21.32
CA TYR A 436 -8.52 -15.98 21.18
C TYR A 436 -9.23 -17.05 22.01
N VAL A 437 -8.66 -18.26 22.12
CA VAL A 437 -9.16 -19.32 23.01
C VAL A 437 -8.99 -18.96 24.48
N LEU A 438 -8.04 -18.08 24.83
CA LEU A 438 -7.80 -17.60 26.20
C LEU A 438 -8.52 -16.28 26.53
N ARG A 439 -9.46 -15.84 25.69
CA ARG A 439 -10.22 -14.60 25.91
C ARG A 439 -11.05 -14.67 27.22
N PRO A 440 -11.34 -13.52 27.86
CA PRO A 440 -12.27 -13.46 28.98
C PRO A 440 -13.65 -14.03 28.64
N ASN A 441 -14.39 -14.52 29.64
CA ASN A 441 -15.72 -15.10 29.46
C ASN A 441 -16.74 -14.05 29.00
N GLU A 442 -16.53 -12.77 29.33
CA GLU A 442 -17.36 -11.64 28.88
C GLU A 442 -17.27 -11.44 27.36
N LEU A 443 -16.22 -11.97 26.72
CA LEU A 443 -15.97 -11.89 25.28
C LEU A 443 -16.28 -13.20 24.56
N GLU A 444 -17.02 -14.13 25.18
CA GLU A 444 -17.32 -15.45 24.61
C GLU A 444 -17.99 -15.36 23.24
N ASN A 445 -18.89 -14.39 23.09
CA ASN A 445 -19.68 -14.18 21.88
C ASN A 445 -18.93 -13.48 20.73
N LEU A 446 -17.69 -13.02 20.93
CA LEU A 446 -16.91 -12.43 19.84
C LEU A 446 -16.43 -13.50 18.88
N SER A 447 -16.51 -13.22 17.57
CA SER A 447 -15.83 -14.03 16.57
C SER A 447 -14.31 -13.77 16.56
N LEU A 448 -13.55 -14.69 15.94
CA LEU A 448 -12.10 -14.54 15.79
C LEU A 448 -11.75 -13.26 15.02
N ALA A 449 -12.53 -12.92 13.98
CA ALA A 449 -12.38 -11.70 13.21
C ALA A 449 -12.55 -10.47 14.09
N GLU A 450 -13.64 -10.40 14.86
CA GLU A 450 -13.92 -9.26 15.76
C GLU A 450 -12.80 -9.10 16.79
N PHE A 451 -12.36 -10.21 17.39
CA PHE A 451 -11.24 -10.21 18.33
C PHE A 451 -9.96 -9.70 17.66
N ALA A 452 -9.64 -10.19 16.46
CA ALA A 452 -8.44 -9.84 15.72
C ALA A 452 -8.38 -8.35 15.38
N VAL A 453 -9.49 -7.74 15.00
CA VAL A 453 -9.52 -6.31 14.63
C VAL A 453 -9.56 -5.39 15.84
N ARG A 454 -10.08 -5.84 16.99
CA ARG A 454 -10.20 -5.05 18.23
C ARG A 454 -8.97 -5.10 19.13
N PHE A 455 -8.24 -6.21 19.19
CA PHE A 455 -7.15 -6.39 20.15
C PHE A 455 -5.77 -6.61 19.49
N GLU A 456 -4.71 -6.02 20.06
CA GLU A 456 -3.32 -6.20 19.62
C GLU A 456 -2.36 -6.61 20.73
N THR A 457 -1.33 -7.36 20.35
CA THR A 457 -0.25 -7.77 21.24
C THR A 457 0.62 -6.59 21.65
N VAL A 458 1.07 -6.60 22.90
CA VAL A 458 2.02 -5.62 23.44
C VAL A 458 3.36 -6.27 23.79
N SER A 459 4.41 -5.46 23.90
CA SER A 459 5.76 -5.94 24.22
C SER A 459 5.89 -6.48 25.64
N ASN A 460 5.28 -5.80 26.62
CA ASN A 460 5.13 -6.32 27.97
C ASN A 460 3.78 -7.02 28.09
N THR A 461 3.81 -8.35 28.01
CA THR A 461 2.62 -9.19 28.01
C THR A 461 2.07 -9.46 29.39
N THR A 462 2.80 -9.19 30.47
CA THR A 462 2.39 -9.52 31.85
C THR A 462 1.33 -8.56 32.35
N TRP A 463 0.25 -9.10 32.94
CA TRP A 463 -0.74 -8.29 33.64
C TRP A 463 -0.19 -7.77 34.99
N SER A 464 -0.53 -6.54 35.35
CA SER A 464 -0.28 -5.92 36.65
C SER A 464 -1.50 -5.07 37.00
N GLU A 465 -1.88 -5.01 38.27
CA GLU A 465 -3.03 -4.20 38.73
C GLU A 465 -2.76 -2.70 38.54
N ASP A 466 -1.50 -2.27 38.68
CA ASP A 466 -1.03 -0.90 38.36
C ASP A 466 -1.08 -0.55 36.86
N ASN A 467 -1.27 -1.53 35.97
CA ASN A 467 -1.41 -1.24 34.53
C ASN A 467 -2.82 -0.72 34.17
N GLY A 468 -3.76 -0.77 35.12
CA GLY A 468 -5.15 -0.31 34.93
C GLY A 468 -5.32 1.19 35.07
N ASP A 469 -4.46 1.85 35.82
CA ASP A 469 -4.53 3.29 36.10
C ASP A 469 -3.14 3.93 35.94
N ALA A 470 -2.98 4.78 34.91
CA ALA A 470 -1.87 5.71 34.71
C ALA A 470 -0.54 5.19 34.09
N GLU A 471 -0.56 4.80 32.81
CA GLU A 471 0.57 5.14 31.92
C GLU A 471 0.38 6.59 31.41
N LEU A 472 0.90 7.54 32.18
CA LEU A 472 1.26 8.95 31.91
C LEU A 472 0.30 9.86 31.10
N ARG A 473 -0.07 10.93 31.79
CA ARG A 473 -0.86 12.11 31.42
C ARG A 473 -0.16 12.94 30.31
N ASP A 474 -0.80 12.99 29.15
CA ASP A 474 -0.71 14.09 28.20
C ASP A 474 -2.17 14.37 27.82
N GLU A 475 -2.65 15.62 27.94
CA GLU A 475 -4.08 15.97 27.80
C GLU A 475 -4.66 15.65 26.41
N ASP A 476 -3.80 15.33 25.43
CA ASP A 476 -4.15 14.97 24.06
C ASP A 476 -4.07 13.46 23.71
N ILE A 477 -3.71 12.57 24.66
CA ILE A 477 -3.55 11.14 24.39
C ILE A 477 -4.76 10.33 24.89
N THR A 478 -5.41 9.61 23.97
CA THR A 478 -6.49 8.68 24.33
C THR A 478 -5.96 7.55 25.21
N PRO A 479 -6.56 7.28 26.38
CA PRO A 479 -6.03 6.32 27.34
C PRO A 479 -5.95 4.92 26.73
N GLU A 480 -4.80 4.27 26.90
CA GLU A 480 -4.63 2.89 26.46
C GLU A 480 -5.50 1.96 27.31
N ARG A 481 -6.31 1.14 26.65
CA ARG A 481 -7.18 0.16 27.33
C ARG A 481 -6.63 -1.23 27.11
N TYR A 482 -6.76 -2.08 28.12
CA TYR A 482 -6.24 -3.44 28.10
C TYR A 482 -7.31 -4.45 28.48
N ILE A 483 -7.18 -5.67 27.98
CA ILE A 483 -7.91 -6.85 28.46
C ILE A 483 -6.92 -7.87 29.03
N ARG A 484 -7.35 -8.59 30.06
CA ARG A 484 -6.60 -9.68 30.69
C ARG A 484 -7.07 -11.01 30.10
N LEU A 485 -6.15 -11.80 29.55
CA LEU A 485 -6.43 -13.17 29.12
C LEU A 485 -6.39 -14.14 30.31
N GLN A 486 -6.96 -15.33 30.14
CA GLN A 486 -7.04 -16.36 31.18
C GLN A 486 -5.67 -16.84 31.67
N ASP A 487 -4.61 -16.72 30.87
CA ASP A 487 -3.22 -17.04 31.22
C ASP A 487 -2.47 -15.88 31.91
N ASN A 488 -3.20 -14.84 32.35
CA ASN A 488 -2.66 -13.59 32.91
C ASN A 488 -1.80 -12.77 31.95
N THR A 489 -1.85 -13.04 30.65
CA THR A 489 -1.29 -12.14 29.66
C THR A 489 -2.27 -11.02 29.29
N ARG A 490 -1.76 -9.92 28.72
CA ARG A 490 -2.58 -8.75 28.38
C ARG A 490 -2.56 -8.44 26.89
N LEU A 491 -3.69 -7.95 26.38
CA LEU A 491 -3.81 -7.37 25.04
C LEU A 491 -4.31 -5.93 25.12
N ARG A 492 -3.81 -5.10 24.22
CA ARG A 492 -4.27 -3.71 24.10
C ARG A 492 -5.50 -3.63 23.19
N VAL A 493 -6.51 -2.90 23.63
CA VAL A 493 -7.67 -2.54 22.83
C VAL A 493 -7.27 -1.43 21.86
N ARG A 494 -7.58 -1.60 20.57
CA ARG A 494 -7.27 -0.58 19.57
C ARG A 494 -8.29 0.55 19.63
N ASN A 495 -7.81 1.80 19.65
CA ASN A 495 -8.66 2.99 19.56
C ASN A 495 -9.42 3.07 18.23
N ARG A 496 -8.80 2.57 17.15
CA ARG A 496 -9.46 2.35 15.85
C ARG A 496 -9.32 0.88 15.47
N PRO A 497 -10.43 0.16 15.19
CA PRO A 497 -10.36 -1.21 14.71
C PRO A 497 -9.47 -1.35 13.48
N ALA A 498 -8.68 -2.42 13.45
CA ALA A 498 -7.89 -2.80 12.28
C ALA A 498 -8.79 -3.36 11.16
N VAL A 499 -8.24 -3.52 9.97
CA VAL A 499 -8.90 -4.23 8.86
C VAL A 499 -8.39 -5.66 8.80
N LEU A 500 -9.30 -6.61 8.60
CA LEU A 500 -8.98 -8.04 8.55
C LEU A 500 -8.46 -8.42 7.17
N ARG A 501 -7.33 -9.11 7.13
CA ARG A 501 -6.80 -9.77 5.93
C ARG A 501 -6.72 -11.27 6.21
N THR A 502 -7.31 -12.07 5.34
CA THR A 502 -7.21 -13.54 5.36
C THR A 502 -6.42 -14.02 4.14
N ARG A 503 -6.16 -15.34 4.07
CA ARG A 503 -5.72 -15.93 2.81
C ARG A 503 -6.86 -15.77 1.80
N TYR A 504 -6.49 -15.50 0.56
CA TYR A 504 -7.46 -15.26 -0.48
C TYR A 504 -7.86 -16.59 -1.10
N TYR A 505 -9.13 -16.95 -0.93
CA TYR A 505 -9.78 -18.10 -1.56
C TYR A 505 -10.88 -17.58 -2.48
N THR A 506 -11.13 -18.27 -3.58
CA THR A 506 -12.32 -18.05 -4.40
C THR A 506 -13.15 -19.34 -4.40
N ILE A 507 -14.47 -19.20 -4.52
CA ILE A 507 -15.39 -20.34 -4.65
C ILE A 507 -14.96 -21.25 -5.81
N ASN A 508 -14.46 -20.64 -6.89
CA ASN A 508 -14.02 -21.35 -8.09
C ASN A 508 -12.65 -22.03 -7.94
N SER A 509 -11.77 -21.55 -7.04
CA SER A 509 -10.45 -22.16 -6.83
C SER A 509 -10.50 -23.28 -5.80
N ASP A 510 -11.13 -23.00 -4.66
CA ASP A 510 -11.14 -23.89 -3.49
C ASP A 510 -12.36 -23.54 -2.64
N LYS A 511 -13.49 -24.16 -2.99
CA LYS A 511 -14.79 -23.95 -2.37
C LYS A 511 -14.78 -24.29 -0.88
N GLU A 512 -14.11 -25.37 -0.53
CA GLU A 512 -14.03 -25.87 0.84
C GLU A 512 -13.24 -24.89 1.73
N ALA A 513 -12.05 -24.47 1.30
CA ALA A 513 -11.26 -23.52 2.07
C ALA A 513 -11.91 -22.12 2.13
N TYR A 514 -12.66 -21.73 1.09
CA TYR A 514 -13.43 -20.48 1.09
C TYR A 514 -14.45 -20.44 2.23
N TYR A 515 -15.36 -21.43 2.29
CA TYR A 515 -16.38 -21.48 3.33
C TYR A 515 -15.78 -21.72 4.71
N TYR A 516 -14.76 -22.57 4.81
CA TYR A 516 -14.05 -22.78 6.07
C TYR A 516 -13.44 -21.47 6.61
N SER A 517 -12.82 -20.67 5.73
CA SER A 517 -12.26 -19.37 6.10
C SER A 517 -13.33 -18.41 6.61
N LEU A 518 -14.56 -18.46 6.09
CA LEU A 518 -15.67 -17.64 6.59
C LEU A 518 -16.12 -18.12 7.97
N LEU A 519 -16.33 -19.44 8.13
CA LEU A 519 -16.73 -20.05 9.41
C LEU A 519 -15.74 -19.71 10.52
N VAL A 520 -14.46 -20.00 10.33
CA VAL A 520 -13.42 -19.81 11.35
C VAL A 520 -13.20 -18.32 11.68
N CYS A 521 -13.48 -17.40 10.76
CA CYS A 521 -13.34 -15.98 11.04
C CYS A 521 -14.56 -15.40 11.73
N HIS A 522 -15.77 -15.83 11.36
CA HIS A 522 -17.00 -15.12 11.68
C HIS A 522 -17.92 -15.85 12.66
N ILE A 523 -17.67 -17.12 12.97
CA ILE A 523 -18.41 -17.84 14.01
C ILE A 523 -17.62 -17.81 15.33
N PRO A 524 -18.24 -17.47 16.47
CA PRO A 524 -17.62 -17.60 17.78
C PRO A 524 -17.30 -19.06 18.15
N PHE A 525 -16.13 -19.32 18.73
CA PHE A 525 -15.74 -20.64 19.21
C PHE A 525 -14.65 -20.56 20.29
N ARG A 526 -14.57 -21.58 21.16
CA ARG A 526 -13.42 -21.86 22.04
C ARG A 526 -12.58 -23.01 21.52
N ASN A 527 -13.23 -24.01 20.91
CA ASN A 527 -12.59 -25.14 20.31
C ASN A 527 -12.83 -25.13 18.80
N GLU A 528 -11.76 -25.00 18.02
CA GLU A 528 -11.84 -24.96 16.56
C GLU A 528 -12.31 -26.31 15.98
N GLY A 529 -12.04 -27.42 16.68
CA GLY A 529 -12.47 -28.77 16.26
C GLY A 529 -13.99 -28.97 16.34
N GLU A 530 -14.71 -28.12 17.07
CA GLU A 530 -16.17 -28.16 17.20
C GLU A 530 -16.89 -27.29 16.15
N LEU A 531 -16.14 -26.62 15.26
CA LEU A 531 -16.73 -25.78 14.21
C LEU A 531 -17.48 -26.61 13.17
N LEU A 532 -16.94 -27.78 12.81
CA LEU A 532 -17.48 -28.71 11.82
C LEU A 532 -17.83 -30.02 12.52
N PHE A 533 -18.93 -30.66 12.13
CA PHE A 533 -19.17 -32.05 12.53
C PHE A 533 -18.23 -33.01 11.80
N GLU A 534 -18.05 -34.21 12.36
CA GLU A 534 -17.30 -35.26 11.68
C GLU A 534 -17.91 -35.54 10.30
N ASN A 535 -17.07 -35.45 9.26
CA ASN A 535 -17.44 -35.62 7.83
C ASN A 535 -18.38 -34.56 7.24
N GLU A 536 -18.63 -33.44 7.92
CA GLU A 536 -19.38 -32.31 7.34
C GLU A 536 -18.47 -31.45 6.46
N THR A 537 -18.99 -31.02 5.30
CA THR A 537 -18.29 -30.05 4.44
C THR A 537 -18.39 -28.64 5.01
N ALA A 538 -17.41 -27.77 4.72
CA ALA A 538 -17.49 -26.39 5.18
C ALA A 538 -18.66 -25.62 4.57
N GLU A 539 -19.09 -25.98 3.36
CA GLU A 539 -20.27 -25.39 2.73
C GLU A 539 -21.56 -25.73 3.49
N ASP A 540 -21.77 -27.01 3.81
CA ASP A 540 -22.98 -27.45 4.50
C ASP A 540 -23.08 -26.81 5.90
N CYS A 541 -21.95 -26.75 6.62
CA CYS A 541 -21.87 -26.05 7.89
C CYS A 541 -22.17 -24.55 7.74
N PHE A 542 -21.63 -23.89 6.70
CA PHE A 542 -21.90 -22.49 6.42
C PHE A 542 -23.39 -22.24 6.14
N ILE A 543 -24.05 -23.09 5.35
CA ILE A 543 -25.48 -22.98 5.08
C ILE A 543 -26.28 -23.15 6.38
N ARG A 544 -25.97 -24.18 7.16
CA ARG A 544 -26.63 -24.50 8.44
C ARG A 544 -26.48 -23.39 9.47
N ARG A 545 -25.29 -22.77 9.56
CA ARG A 545 -24.93 -21.77 10.57
C ARG A 545 -24.88 -20.34 10.03
N LYS A 546 -25.48 -20.09 8.87
CA LYS A 546 -25.47 -18.75 8.23
C LYS A 546 -26.01 -17.66 9.16
N GLY A 547 -27.00 -17.97 9.99
CA GLY A 547 -27.58 -17.05 10.98
C GLY A 547 -26.67 -16.73 12.17
N ASP A 548 -25.66 -17.57 12.44
CA ASP A 548 -24.71 -17.40 13.55
C ASP A 548 -23.51 -16.52 13.17
N LEU A 549 -23.37 -16.17 11.90
CA LEU A 549 -22.24 -15.40 11.39
C LEU A 549 -22.22 -14.00 12.02
N ARG A 550 -21.04 -13.61 12.51
CA ARG A 550 -20.77 -12.26 13.01
C ARG A 550 -19.84 -11.53 12.04
N PRO A 551 -20.39 -10.90 10.99
CA PRO A 551 -19.60 -10.09 10.08
C PRO A 551 -19.02 -8.89 10.84
N LEU A 552 -17.87 -8.38 10.36
CA LEU A 552 -17.18 -7.25 10.98
C LEU A 552 -17.94 -5.92 10.86
N GLN A 553 -18.95 -5.85 10.00
CA GLN A 553 -19.82 -4.70 9.83
C GLN A 553 -21.28 -5.17 9.93
N GLY A 554 -22.05 -4.52 10.80
CA GLY A 554 -23.45 -4.87 11.07
C GLY A 554 -24.42 -4.59 9.92
N ASP A 555 -24.03 -3.75 8.95
CA ASP A 555 -24.95 -3.20 7.95
C ASP A 555 -24.68 -3.66 6.50
N ILE A 556 -23.71 -4.55 6.26
CA ILE A 556 -23.44 -5.06 4.90
C ILE A 556 -24.13 -6.41 4.71
N SER A 557 -25.03 -6.50 3.72
CA SER A 557 -25.68 -7.76 3.37
C SER A 557 -24.66 -8.76 2.81
N SER A 558 -24.91 -10.07 2.98
CA SER A 558 -24.06 -11.13 2.40
C SER A 558 -23.90 -11.00 0.88
N GLU A 559 -24.89 -10.43 0.19
CA GLU A 559 -24.88 -10.17 -1.25
C GLU A 559 -23.92 -9.02 -1.62
N GLN A 560 -23.87 -7.97 -0.81
CA GLN A 560 -22.94 -6.85 -1.00
C GLN A 560 -21.49 -7.27 -0.75
N ILE A 561 -21.24 -8.14 0.23
CA ILE A 561 -19.91 -8.77 0.43
C ILE A 561 -19.55 -9.63 -0.77
N GLY A 562 -20.45 -10.53 -1.20
CA GLY A 562 -20.21 -11.41 -2.34
C GLY A 562 -19.96 -10.65 -3.64
N HIS A 563 -20.70 -9.57 -3.89
CA HIS A 563 -20.50 -8.70 -5.06
C HIS A 563 -19.19 -7.90 -4.98
N ALA A 564 -18.84 -7.36 -3.81
CA ALA A 564 -17.56 -6.70 -3.61
C ALA A 564 -16.38 -7.67 -3.74
N GLU A 565 -16.52 -8.89 -3.22
CA GLU A 565 -15.57 -9.97 -3.39
C GLU A 565 -15.44 -10.41 -4.85
N LEU A 566 -16.55 -10.56 -5.58
CA LEU A 566 -16.55 -10.90 -7.00
C LEU A 566 -15.86 -9.82 -7.84
N ILE A 567 -16.12 -8.55 -7.56
CA ILE A 567 -15.48 -7.45 -8.29
C ILE A 567 -13.99 -7.34 -7.94
N ILE A 568 -13.62 -7.52 -6.68
CA ILE A 568 -12.21 -7.63 -6.28
C ILE A 568 -11.59 -8.88 -6.93
N GLN A 569 -12.34 -9.98 -7.06
CA GLN A 569 -11.90 -11.22 -7.72
C GLN A 569 -11.64 -11.00 -9.20
N GLN A 570 -12.56 -10.35 -9.90
CA GLN A 570 -12.40 -9.94 -11.29
C GLN A 570 -11.24 -8.95 -11.44
N ALA A 571 -11.05 -8.03 -10.49
CA ALA A 571 -9.92 -7.09 -10.49
C ALA A 571 -8.56 -7.80 -10.36
N VAL A 572 -8.45 -8.71 -9.41
CA VAL A 572 -7.24 -9.50 -9.16
C VAL A 572 -7.01 -10.48 -10.32
N ALA A 573 -8.07 -11.09 -10.86
CA ALA A 573 -8.00 -11.95 -12.03
C ALA A 573 -7.59 -11.16 -13.27
N GLN A 574 -8.16 -9.99 -13.55
CA GLN A 574 -7.74 -9.10 -14.64
C GLN A 574 -6.32 -8.60 -14.44
N ALA A 575 -5.88 -8.31 -13.22
CA ALA A 575 -4.49 -7.97 -12.94
C ALA A 575 -3.55 -9.15 -13.23
N THR A 576 -3.98 -10.36 -12.89
CA THR A 576 -3.25 -11.60 -13.19
C THR A 576 -3.26 -11.89 -14.68
N VAL A 577 -4.38 -11.75 -15.38
CA VAL A 577 -4.53 -11.93 -16.83
C VAL A 577 -3.80 -10.83 -17.60
N LEU A 578 -3.74 -9.59 -17.12
CA LEU A 578 -2.89 -8.55 -17.73
C LEU A 578 -1.40 -8.81 -17.49
N ASN A 579 -1.05 -9.48 -16.39
CA ASN A 579 0.31 -9.98 -16.19
C ASN A 579 0.60 -11.16 -17.14
N VAL A 580 -0.33 -12.11 -17.29
CA VAL A 580 -0.22 -13.31 -18.16
C VAL A 580 -0.35 -13.00 -19.65
N ALA A 581 -1.19 -12.06 -20.07
CA ALA A 581 -1.32 -11.61 -21.45
C ALA A 581 -0.03 -10.93 -21.93
N ARG A 582 0.67 -10.23 -21.02
CA ARG A 582 2.03 -9.75 -21.26
C ARG A 582 3.08 -10.87 -21.22
N GLU A 583 2.79 -12.02 -20.61
CA GLU A 583 3.60 -13.25 -20.70
C GLU A 583 3.36 -14.00 -22.03
N THR A 584 2.14 -13.99 -22.59
CA THR A 584 1.79 -14.70 -23.83
C THR A 584 2.00 -13.90 -25.11
N ASP A 585 1.86 -12.56 -25.10
CA ASP A 585 2.10 -11.71 -26.28
C ASP A 585 3.59 -11.62 -26.67
N ILE A 586 4.50 -12.09 -25.82
CA ILE A 586 5.94 -12.21 -26.13
C ILE A 586 6.30 -13.67 -26.50
N GLY A 587 5.56 -14.65 -25.98
CA GLY A 587 5.77 -16.07 -26.32
C GLY A 587 5.37 -16.45 -27.76
N ASN A 588 4.44 -15.71 -28.36
CA ASN A 588 4.02 -15.95 -29.76
C ASN A 588 4.78 -15.11 -30.80
N ALA A 589 5.69 -14.22 -30.37
CA ALA A 589 6.53 -13.42 -31.28
C ALA A 589 7.92 -14.05 -31.53
N SER A 590 8.22 -15.24 -31.00
CA SER A 590 9.48 -15.97 -31.23
C SER A 590 9.31 -17.33 -31.93
N MET A 591 8.14 -17.63 -32.48
CA MET A 591 7.93 -18.75 -33.40
C MET A 591 7.13 -18.26 -34.60
N LEU A 592 7.78 -17.54 -35.51
CA LEU A 592 7.42 -17.40 -36.94
C LEU A 592 8.43 -16.41 -37.54
N CYS A 593 9.61 -16.92 -37.89
CA CYS A 593 10.49 -16.46 -38.97
C CYS A 593 11.80 -17.26 -38.91
N VAL A 594 11.69 -18.59 -39.11
CA VAL A 594 12.79 -19.36 -39.69
C VAL A 594 12.54 -19.31 -41.20
N GLY A 595 13.39 -18.59 -41.93
CA GLY A 595 13.22 -18.40 -43.36
C GLY A 595 14.30 -17.52 -43.97
N GLU A 596 15.47 -18.13 -44.17
CA GLU A 596 16.35 -17.98 -45.34
C GLU A 596 16.75 -16.59 -45.90
N LYS A 597 18.08 -16.52 -46.13
CA LYS A 597 18.83 -15.94 -47.27
C LYS A 597 19.48 -14.54 -47.14
N ASN A 598 20.80 -14.64 -46.97
CA ASN A 598 21.87 -14.17 -47.88
C ASN A 598 22.16 -12.67 -48.08
N PHE A 599 23.47 -12.37 -47.93
CA PHE A 599 24.34 -11.48 -48.71
C PHE A 599 23.69 -10.18 -49.24
N THR A 600 24.05 -9.00 -48.74
CA THR A 600 25.34 -8.31 -48.93
C THR A 600 25.41 -7.10 -48.02
#